data_AF-J0Q9X3-F1
#
_entry.id   AF-J0Q9X3-F1
#
_cell.length_a   1.000
_cell.length_b   1.000
_cell.length_c   1.000
_cell.angle_alpha   90.00
_cell.angle_beta   90.00
_cell.angle_gamma   90.00
#
_symmetry.space_group_name_H-M   'P 1'
#
loop_
_entity.id
_entity.type
_entity.pdbx_description
1 polymer ?
#
loop_
_entity_poly.entity_id
_entity_poly.type
_entity_poly.pdbx_seq_one_letter_code
_entity_poly.pdbx_strand_id
1 'polypeptide(L)'
;MQTIIAEQFSINIITQLANKLTKVKNLNFFENKDHTIKLNAIHNGLYIRPLNYVSNLFFNLQRIIGLVSLFGILFSISIYLPFIMIFATVPCIFISNHIAKKHSASIDKLQDKKESIQNYLYSGLDNQKNKDNLLFNFMLNFHHKFIENKELYINHFVKIAQKNLTLTIYADILTTILSVALFFLMVFIILSKSCGSNCWVYPSI
;
A
#
# COMPACT_ATOMS: atom_id res chain seq x y z
N MET A 1 -0.16 -14.01 -20.74
CA MET A 1 -1.20 -14.81 -20.06
C MET A 1 -1.98 -13.99 -19.03
N GLN A 2 -1.32 -13.26 -18.11
CA GLN A 2 -1.98 -12.38 -17.14
C GLN A 2 -2.91 -11.33 -17.78
N THR A 3 -2.47 -10.71 -18.89
CA THR A 3 -3.26 -9.75 -19.67
C THR A 3 -4.52 -10.36 -20.27
N ILE A 4 -4.44 -11.59 -20.80
CA ILE A 4 -5.58 -12.32 -21.37
C ILE A 4 -6.61 -12.67 -20.28
N ILE A 5 -6.15 -13.10 -19.10
CA ILE A 5 -7.02 -13.41 -17.95
C ILE A 5 -7.69 -12.14 -17.41
N ALA A 6 -6.95 -11.04 -17.33
CA ALA A 6 -7.49 -9.74 -16.93
C ALA A 6 -8.57 -9.25 -17.90
N GLU A 7 -8.36 -9.43 -19.21
CA GLU A 7 -9.31 -9.04 -20.23
C GLU A 7 -10.59 -9.89 -20.16
N GLN A 8 -10.45 -11.21 -20.01
CA GLN A 8 -11.60 -12.11 -19.79
C GLN A 8 -12.37 -11.74 -18.52
N PHE A 9 -11.68 -11.41 -17.43
CA PHE A 9 -12.31 -10.98 -16.19
C PHE A 9 -13.05 -9.63 -16.36
N SER A 10 -12.44 -8.67 -17.06
CA SER A 10 -13.07 -7.39 -17.40
C SER A 10 -14.34 -7.58 -18.22
N ILE A 11 -14.27 -8.36 -19.31
CA ILE A 11 -15.41 -8.69 -20.17
C ILE A 11 -16.53 -9.39 -19.39
N ASN A 12 -16.18 -10.28 -18.44
CA ASN A 12 -17.16 -10.95 -17.60
C ASN A 12 -17.89 -9.95 -16.65
N ILE A 13 -17.16 -8.99 -16.06
CA ILE A 13 -17.78 -7.95 -15.23
C ILE A 13 -18.71 -7.08 -16.07
N ILE A 14 -18.29 -6.65 -17.27
CA ILE A 14 -19.11 -5.86 -18.20
C ILE A 14 -20.37 -6.64 -18.59
N THR A 15 -20.23 -7.93 -18.88
CA THR A 15 -21.36 -8.81 -19.25
C THR A 15 -22.34 -8.98 -18.10
N GLN A 16 -21.86 -9.14 -16.86
CA GLN A 16 -22.72 -9.21 -15.68
C GLN A 16 -23.40 -7.87 -15.38
N LEU A 17 -22.72 -6.75 -15.58
CA LEU A 17 -23.30 -5.41 -15.48
C LEU A 17 -24.42 -5.23 -16.50
N ALA A 18 -24.21 -5.61 -17.75
CA ALA A 18 -25.23 -5.59 -18.81
C ALA A 18 -26.45 -6.46 -18.44
N ASN A 19 -26.21 -7.69 -17.96
CA ASN A 19 -27.27 -8.59 -17.50
C ASN A 19 -28.01 -8.09 -16.24
N LYS A 20 -27.38 -7.23 -15.43
CA LYS A 20 -28.01 -6.61 -14.26
C LYS A 20 -28.81 -5.37 -14.65
N LEU A 21 -28.33 -4.60 -15.62
CA LEU A 21 -29.04 -3.45 -16.20
C LEU A 21 -30.38 -3.88 -16.81
N THR A 22 -30.44 -5.02 -17.51
CA THR A 22 -31.71 -5.54 -18.07
C THR A 22 -32.74 -5.94 -17.00
N LYS A 23 -32.32 -6.09 -15.73
CA LYS A 23 -33.19 -6.43 -14.60
C LYS A 23 -33.62 -5.22 -13.77
N VAL A 24 -33.02 -4.04 -13.97
CA VAL A 24 -33.40 -2.81 -13.28
C VAL A 24 -34.65 -2.25 -13.95
N LYS A 25 -35.82 -2.44 -13.31
CA LYS A 25 -37.12 -1.96 -13.81
C LYS A 25 -37.54 -0.59 -13.30
N ASN A 26 -36.79 0.01 -12.36
CA ASN A 26 -37.18 1.25 -11.70
C ASN A 26 -36.35 2.44 -12.21
N LEU A 27 -37.02 3.42 -12.81
CA LEU A 27 -36.43 4.67 -13.32
C LEU A 27 -35.74 5.49 -12.21
N ASN A 28 -36.21 5.41 -10.97
CA ASN A 28 -35.59 6.07 -9.81
C ASN A 28 -34.12 5.64 -9.61
N PHE A 29 -33.73 4.47 -10.11
CA PHE A 29 -32.33 4.02 -10.05
C PHE A 29 -31.41 4.88 -10.93
N PHE A 30 -31.89 5.37 -12.07
CA PHE A 30 -31.11 6.18 -13.02
C PHE A 30 -31.23 7.68 -12.74
N GLU A 31 -32.30 8.12 -12.10
CA GLU A 31 -32.51 9.53 -11.73
C GLU A 31 -31.75 9.94 -10.45
N ASN A 32 -31.37 8.97 -9.63
CA ASN A 32 -30.61 9.23 -8.42
C ASN A 32 -29.14 9.57 -8.75
N LYS A 33 -28.74 10.81 -8.45
CA LYS A 33 -27.36 11.33 -8.62
C LYS A 33 -26.28 10.39 -8.06
N ASP A 34 -26.52 9.72 -6.94
CA ASP A 34 -25.55 8.81 -6.31
C ASP A 34 -25.32 7.54 -7.13
N HIS A 35 -26.34 7.03 -7.81
CA HIS A 35 -26.22 5.85 -8.66
C HIS A 35 -25.49 6.16 -9.96
N THR A 36 -25.70 7.35 -10.53
CA THR A 36 -24.97 7.84 -11.70
C THR A 36 -23.49 8.06 -11.41
N ILE A 37 -23.16 8.60 -10.22
CA ILE A 37 -21.76 8.74 -9.77
C ILE A 37 -21.09 7.37 -9.62
N LYS A 38 -21.79 6.39 -9.03
CA LYS A 38 -21.27 5.02 -8.89
C LYS A 38 -21.09 4.32 -10.25
N LEU A 39 -21.99 4.51 -11.20
CA LEU A 39 -21.86 4.00 -12.56
C LEU A 39 -20.65 4.59 -13.28
N ASN A 40 -20.44 5.90 -13.19
CA ASN A 40 -19.24 6.56 -13.74
C ASN A 40 -17.96 6.08 -13.07
N ALA A 41 -17.97 5.84 -11.75
CA ALA A 41 -16.83 5.27 -11.04
C ALA A 41 -16.52 3.83 -11.46
N ILE A 42 -17.55 3.02 -11.73
CA ILE A 42 -17.39 1.66 -12.26
C ILE A 42 -16.84 1.71 -13.68
N HIS A 43 -17.39 2.54 -14.57
CA HIS A 43 -16.89 2.74 -15.93
C HIS A 43 -15.41 3.15 -15.94
N ASN A 44 -15.05 4.19 -15.18
CA ASN A 44 -13.67 4.70 -15.14
C ASN A 44 -12.70 3.71 -14.45
N GLY A 45 -13.21 2.86 -13.55
CA GLY A 45 -12.41 1.85 -12.85
C GLY A 45 -12.28 0.51 -13.58
N LEU A 46 -13.19 0.19 -14.50
CA LEU A 46 -13.28 -1.11 -15.18
C LEU A 46 -12.06 -1.42 -16.06
N TYR A 47 -11.41 -0.40 -16.61
CA TYR A 47 -10.20 -0.61 -17.41
C TYR A 47 -8.98 -0.94 -16.55
N ILE A 48 -8.86 -0.33 -15.36
CA ILE A 48 -7.61 -0.35 -14.57
C ILE A 48 -7.65 -1.40 -13.46
N ARG A 49 -8.82 -1.58 -12.81
CA ARG A 49 -8.94 -2.43 -11.61
C ARG A 49 -8.77 -3.93 -11.91
N PRO A 50 -9.42 -4.51 -12.94
CA PRO A 50 -9.28 -5.93 -13.26
C PRO A 50 -7.83 -6.33 -13.53
N LEU A 51 -7.13 -5.54 -14.34
CA LEU A 51 -5.73 -5.77 -14.66
C LEU A 51 -4.85 -5.69 -13.40
N ASN A 52 -5.07 -4.69 -12.56
CA ASN A 52 -4.30 -4.53 -11.33
C ASN A 52 -4.53 -5.69 -10.34
N TYR A 53 -5.76 -6.19 -10.23
CA TYR A 53 -6.07 -7.35 -9.37
C TYR A 53 -5.39 -8.63 -9.86
N VAL A 54 -5.52 -8.94 -11.15
CA VAL A 54 -4.91 -10.14 -11.73
C VAL A 54 -3.38 -10.04 -11.62
N SER A 55 -2.83 -8.90 -12.00
CA SER A 55 -1.39 -8.62 -11.92
C SER A 55 -0.86 -8.78 -10.49
N ASN A 56 -1.47 -8.14 -9.49
CA ASN A 56 -1.06 -8.28 -8.09
C ASN A 56 -1.17 -9.71 -7.58
N LEU A 57 -2.21 -10.46 -7.98
CA LEU A 57 -2.35 -11.87 -7.59
C LEU A 57 -1.18 -12.70 -8.08
N PHE A 58 -0.84 -12.62 -9.37
CA PHE A 58 0.27 -13.37 -9.94
C PHE A 58 1.61 -12.94 -9.36
N PHE A 59 1.85 -11.64 -9.18
CA PHE A 59 3.08 -11.15 -8.57
C PHE A 59 3.23 -11.61 -7.12
N ASN A 60 2.15 -11.59 -6.33
CA ASN A 60 2.18 -12.06 -4.95
C ASN A 60 2.36 -13.58 -4.87
N LEU A 61 1.72 -14.35 -5.75
CA LEU A 61 1.93 -15.80 -5.84
C LEU A 61 3.39 -16.14 -6.22
N GLN A 62 3.94 -15.46 -7.21
CA GLN A 62 5.35 -15.64 -7.60
C GLN A 62 6.30 -15.30 -6.44
N ARG A 63 6.01 -14.25 -5.67
CA ARG A 63 6.79 -13.91 -4.46
C ARG A 63 6.70 -15.00 -3.39
N ILE A 64 5.53 -15.58 -3.15
CA ILE A 64 5.37 -16.69 -2.20
C ILE A 64 6.18 -17.91 -2.66
N ILE A 65 6.07 -18.28 -3.95
CA ILE A 65 6.84 -19.40 -4.51
C ILE A 65 8.35 -19.15 -4.36
N GLY A 66 8.80 -17.93 -4.66
CA GLY A 66 10.20 -17.51 -4.50
C GLY A 66 10.68 -17.55 -3.05
N LEU A 67 9.84 -17.18 -2.09
CA LEU A 67 10.17 -17.29 -0.67
C LEU A 67 10.31 -18.75 -0.24
N VAL A 68 9.36 -19.61 -0.61
CA VAL A 68 9.38 -21.04 -0.28
C VAL A 68 10.61 -21.72 -0.89
N SER A 69 10.95 -21.42 -2.14
CA SER A 69 12.14 -21.99 -2.79
C SER A 69 13.44 -21.53 -2.12
N LEU A 70 13.53 -20.26 -1.74
CA LEU A 70 14.67 -19.72 -0.99
C LEU A 70 14.85 -20.44 0.36
N PHE A 71 13.76 -20.67 1.10
CA PHE A 71 13.81 -21.45 2.33
C PHE A 71 14.30 -22.87 2.07
N GLY A 72 13.83 -23.54 1.01
CA GLY A 72 14.29 -24.87 0.62
C GLY A 72 15.80 -24.94 0.37
N ILE A 73 16.36 -23.95 -0.33
CA ILE A 73 17.81 -23.84 -0.57
C ILE A 73 18.56 -23.63 0.76
N LEU A 74 18.09 -22.73 1.62
CA LEU A 74 18.74 -22.46 2.90
C LEU A 74 18.75 -23.69 3.81
N PHE A 75 17.64 -24.43 3.90
CA PHE A 75 17.56 -25.70 4.64
C PHE A 75 18.53 -26.75 4.08
N SER A 76 18.75 -26.77 2.76
CA SER A 76 19.71 -27.69 2.14
C SER A 76 21.16 -27.35 2.48
N ILE A 77 21.50 -26.07 2.71
CA ILE A 77 22.86 -25.63 3.07
C ILE A 77 23.11 -25.86 4.56
N SER A 78 22.21 -25.37 5.41
CA SER A 78 22.28 -25.65 6.85
C SER A 78 20.92 -25.46 7.53
N ILE A 79 20.64 -26.33 8.49
CA ILE A 79 19.41 -26.26 9.28
C ILE A 79 19.27 -24.95 10.07
N TYR A 80 20.38 -24.30 10.45
CA TYR A 80 20.39 -23.11 11.32
C TYR A 80 20.14 -21.78 10.57
N LEU A 81 20.51 -21.71 9.29
CA LEU A 81 20.40 -20.51 8.46
C LEU A 81 18.97 -19.93 8.38
N PRO A 82 17.93 -20.74 8.08
CA PRO A 82 16.54 -20.29 8.10
C PRO A 82 16.11 -19.67 9.43
N PHE A 83 16.52 -20.26 10.56
CA PHE A 83 16.12 -19.79 11.89
C PHE A 83 16.74 -18.44 12.23
N ILE A 84 18.02 -18.23 11.91
CA ILE A 84 18.69 -16.94 12.11
C ILE A 84 18.00 -15.85 11.28
N MET A 85 17.61 -16.16 10.05
CA MET A 85 16.90 -15.23 9.17
C MET A 85 15.50 -14.87 9.69
N ILE A 86 14.76 -15.86 10.21
CA ILE A 86 13.45 -15.61 10.86
C ILE A 86 13.64 -14.73 12.10
N PHE A 87 14.65 -15.02 12.92
CA PHE A 87 14.95 -14.23 14.12
C PHE A 87 15.33 -12.78 13.78
N ALA A 88 16.04 -12.55 12.68
CA ALA A 88 16.35 -11.21 12.19
C ALA A 88 15.11 -10.47 11.69
N THR A 89 14.23 -11.16 10.96
CA THR A 89 13.12 -10.53 10.23
C THR A 89 11.88 -10.27 11.08
N VAL A 90 11.58 -11.12 12.07
CA VAL A 90 10.38 -10.99 12.91
C VAL A 90 10.33 -9.65 13.67
N PRO A 91 11.40 -9.21 14.39
CA PRO A 91 11.41 -7.91 15.04
C PRO A 91 11.25 -6.75 14.05
N CYS A 92 11.92 -6.83 12.90
CA CYS A 92 11.85 -5.82 11.84
C CYS A 92 10.41 -5.64 11.32
N ILE A 93 9.71 -6.76 11.06
CA ILE A 93 8.32 -6.74 10.61
C ILE A 93 7.41 -6.12 11.68
N PHE A 94 7.64 -6.45 12.95
CA PHE A 94 6.81 -5.94 14.05
C PHE A 94 6.93 -4.42 14.21
N ILE A 95 8.16 -3.90 14.20
CA ILE A 95 8.45 -2.47 14.29
C ILE A 95 7.87 -1.74 13.08
N SER A 96 8.13 -2.25 11.87
CA SER A 96 7.62 -1.67 10.62
C SER A 96 6.09 -1.63 10.59
N ASN A 97 5.41 -2.71 10.99
CA ASN A 97 3.94 -2.75 11.07
C ASN A 97 3.38 -1.74 12.06
N HIS A 98 4.02 -1.55 13.22
CA HIS A 98 3.58 -0.54 14.18
C HIS A 98 3.69 0.87 13.60
N ILE A 99 4.81 1.19 12.93
CA ILE A 99 5.02 2.49 12.27
C ILE A 99 3.98 2.68 11.16
N ALA A 100 3.81 1.68 10.30
CA ALA A 100 2.84 1.70 9.21
C ALA A 100 1.40 1.88 9.70
N LYS A 101 0.97 1.19 10.76
CA LYS A 101 -0.37 1.33 11.32
C LYS A 101 -0.62 2.74 11.87
N LYS A 102 0.36 3.30 12.58
CA LYS A 102 0.28 4.68 13.10
C LYS A 102 0.24 5.70 11.97
N HIS A 103 1.02 5.48 10.91
CA HIS A 103 1.01 6.32 9.73
C HIS A 103 -0.32 6.24 8.99
N SER A 104 -0.84 5.03 8.75
CA SER A 104 -2.14 4.82 8.10
C SER A 104 -3.25 5.58 8.80
N ALA A 105 -3.38 5.43 10.12
CA ALA A 105 -4.40 6.14 10.89
C ALA A 105 -4.28 7.68 10.83
N SER A 106 -3.06 8.20 10.64
CA SER A 106 -2.84 9.64 10.44
C SER A 106 -3.18 10.12 9.03
N ILE A 107 -2.99 9.26 8.02
CA ILE A 107 -3.35 9.53 6.63
C ILE A 107 -4.87 9.43 6.43
N ASP A 108 -5.56 8.49 7.07
CA ASP A 108 -7.02 8.35 6.98
C ASP A 108 -7.74 9.65 7.39
N LYS A 109 -7.32 10.25 8.51
CA LYS A 109 -7.85 11.55 8.96
C LYS A 109 -7.58 12.70 7.98
N LEU A 110 -6.45 12.65 7.26
CA LEU A 110 -6.15 13.62 6.22
C LEU A 110 -6.96 13.36 4.96
N GLN A 111 -7.30 12.11 4.67
CA GLN A 111 -8.15 11.74 3.55
C GLN A 111 -9.56 12.32 3.72
N ASP A 112 -10.14 12.25 4.92
CA ASP A 112 -11.42 12.90 5.22
C ASP A 112 -11.34 14.42 5.01
N LYS A 113 -10.24 15.05 5.45
CA LYS A 113 -10.01 16.48 5.25
C LYS A 113 -9.85 16.82 3.76
N LYS A 114 -9.15 15.99 2.99
CA LYS A 114 -9.01 16.13 1.54
C LYS A 114 -10.38 16.02 0.85
N GLU A 115 -11.19 15.05 1.25
CA GLU A 115 -12.55 14.87 0.74
C GLU A 115 -13.43 16.09 1.06
N SER A 116 -13.34 16.64 2.27
CA SER A 116 -14.08 17.87 2.62
C SER A 116 -13.69 19.07 1.75
N ILE A 117 -12.40 19.22 1.42
CA ILE A 117 -11.90 20.30 0.55
C ILE A 117 -12.39 20.09 -0.88
N GLN A 118 -12.40 18.84 -1.37
CA GLN A 118 -12.94 18.48 -2.68
C GLN A 118 -14.45 18.75 -2.74
N ASN A 119 -15.21 18.33 -1.74
CA ASN A 119 -16.64 18.56 -1.66
C ASN A 119 -16.97 20.06 -1.57
N TYR A 120 -16.17 20.84 -0.83
CA TYR A 120 -16.29 22.29 -0.80
C TYR A 120 -16.09 22.90 -2.19
N LEU A 121 -15.06 22.47 -2.93
CA LEU A 121 -14.82 22.90 -4.30
C LEU A 121 -15.99 22.51 -5.24
N TYR A 122 -16.44 21.26 -5.19
CA TYR A 122 -17.59 20.80 -5.98
C TYR A 122 -18.86 21.58 -5.68
N SER A 123 -19.09 21.94 -4.41
CA SER A 123 -20.23 22.77 -4.02
C SER A 123 -20.15 24.20 -4.56
N GLY A 124 -18.94 24.74 -4.69
CA GLY A 124 -18.71 26.04 -5.33
C GLY A 124 -18.82 25.99 -6.84
N LEU A 125 -18.50 24.87 -7.48
CA LEU A 125 -18.64 24.66 -8.92
C LEU A 125 -20.07 24.32 -9.35
N ASP A 126 -20.97 24.04 -8.40
CA ASP A 126 -22.38 23.77 -8.69
C ASP A 126 -23.07 25.00 -9.30
N ASN A 127 -23.70 24.81 -10.47
CA ASN A 127 -24.23 25.89 -11.29
C ASN A 127 -25.24 26.81 -10.56
N GLN A 128 -26.00 26.28 -9.61
CA GLN A 128 -27.00 27.05 -8.89
C GLN A 128 -26.33 27.92 -7.81
N LYS A 129 -25.44 27.33 -7.01
CA LYS A 129 -24.66 28.05 -6.00
C LYS A 129 -23.67 29.06 -6.58
N ASN A 130 -23.09 28.77 -7.75
CA ASN A 130 -22.14 29.68 -8.39
C ASN A 130 -22.82 30.96 -8.87
N LYS A 131 -24.06 30.87 -9.36
CA LYS A 131 -24.87 32.04 -9.73
C LYS A 131 -25.13 32.91 -8.51
N ASP A 132 -25.55 32.32 -7.40
CA ASP A 132 -25.77 33.06 -6.14
C ASP A 132 -24.47 33.70 -5.64
N ASN A 133 -23.36 32.96 -5.65
CA ASN A 133 -22.05 33.48 -5.23
C ASN A 133 -21.56 34.65 -6.10
N LEU A 134 -21.85 34.62 -7.41
CA LEU A 134 -21.56 35.71 -8.33
C LEU A 134 -22.48 36.92 -8.09
N LEU A 135 -23.78 36.69 -7.92
CA LEU A 135 -24.78 37.74 -7.68
C LEU A 135 -24.52 38.49 -6.38
N PHE A 136 -24.06 37.80 -5.33
CA PHE A 136 -23.75 38.39 -4.02
C PHE A 136 -22.25 38.67 -3.80
N ASN A 137 -21.42 38.54 -4.84
CA ASN A 137 -19.98 38.81 -4.82
C ASN A 137 -19.17 38.02 -3.75
N PHE A 138 -19.65 36.83 -3.36
CA PHE A 138 -19.01 35.96 -2.37
C PHE A 138 -17.83 35.15 -2.94
N MET A 139 -17.55 35.26 -4.23
CA MET A 139 -16.55 34.40 -4.90
C MET A 139 -15.13 34.61 -4.36
N LEU A 140 -14.78 35.86 -3.99
CA LEU A 140 -13.50 36.16 -3.34
C LEU A 140 -13.37 35.49 -1.97
N ASN A 141 -14.44 35.52 -1.17
CA ASN A 141 -14.45 34.89 0.15
C ASN A 141 -14.39 33.37 0.05
N PHE A 142 -15.10 32.78 -0.93
CA PHE A 142 -15.03 31.36 -1.25
C PHE A 142 -13.60 30.94 -1.61
N HIS A 143 -12.95 31.70 -2.51
CA HIS A 143 -11.59 31.43 -2.95
C HIS A 143 -10.59 31.52 -1.81
N HIS A 144 -10.63 32.60 -1.02
CA HIS A 144 -9.75 32.80 0.12
C HIS A 144 -9.85 31.62 1.11
N LYS A 145 -11.08 31.24 1.48
CA LYS A 145 -11.33 30.14 2.42
C LYS A 145 -10.92 28.78 1.86
N PHE A 146 -11.01 28.57 0.55
CA PHE A 146 -10.47 27.37 -0.09
C PHE A 146 -8.95 27.30 0.00
N ILE A 147 -8.26 28.39 -0.34
CA ILE A 147 -6.79 28.47 -0.32
C ILE A 147 -6.26 28.26 1.11
N GLU A 148 -6.86 28.91 2.10
CA GLU A 148 -6.51 28.76 3.52
C GLU A 148 -6.63 27.29 3.97
N ASN A 149 -7.77 26.65 3.70
CA ASN A 149 -7.99 25.25 4.06
C ASN A 149 -7.02 24.29 3.33
N LYS A 150 -6.70 24.58 2.06
CA LYS A 150 -5.73 23.83 1.27
C LYS A 150 -4.33 23.93 1.88
N GLU A 151 -3.87 25.12 2.24
CA GLU A 151 -2.55 25.32 2.85
C GLU A 151 -2.45 24.64 4.21
N LEU A 152 -3.47 24.77 5.07
CA LEU A 152 -3.53 24.04 6.33
C LEU A 152 -3.43 22.52 6.11
N TYR A 153 -4.17 21.98 5.14
CA TYR A 153 -4.08 20.56 4.79
C TYR A 153 -2.67 20.15 4.35
N ILE A 154 -2.05 20.89 3.43
CA ILE A 154 -0.70 20.60 2.93
C ILE A 154 0.32 20.64 4.06
N ASN A 155 0.27 21.65 4.93
CA ASN A 155 1.19 21.77 6.06
C ASN A 155 1.07 20.59 7.04
N HIS A 156 -0.16 20.16 7.35
CA HIS A 156 -0.38 18.97 8.16
C HIS A 156 0.13 17.69 7.48
N PHE A 157 -0.09 17.55 6.18
CA PHE A 157 0.39 16.41 5.41
C PHE A 157 1.93 16.34 5.41
N VAL A 158 2.61 17.45 5.11
CA VAL A 158 4.08 17.53 5.12
C VAL A 158 4.63 17.19 6.49
N LYS A 159 4.05 17.72 7.58
CA LYS A 159 4.48 17.42 8.95
C LYS A 159 4.34 15.94 9.30
N ILE A 160 3.23 15.30 8.88
CA ILE A 160 3.01 13.86 9.08
C ILE A 160 3.99 13.03 8.25
N ALA A 161 4.22 13.41 6.99
CA ALA A 161 5.17 12.73 6.10
C ALA A 161 6.60 12.80 6.63
N GLN A 162 7.06 13.99 7.06
CA GLN A 162 8.38 14.19 7.66
C GLN A 162 8.54 13.36 8.94
N LYS A 163 7.54 13.36 9.83
CA LYS A 163 7.58 12.54 11.06
C LYS A 163 7.62 11.04 10.77
N ASN A 164 6.94 10.59 9.73
CA ASN A 164 7.00 9.19 9.33
C ASN A 164 8.39 8.85 8.76
N LEU A 165 8.94 9.70 7.90
CA LEU A 165 10.25 9.52 7.31
C LEU A 165 11.35 9.40 8.39
N THR A 166 11.33 10.25 9.41
CA THR A 166 12.30 10.19 10.51
C THR A 166 12.19 8.90 11.33
N LEU A 167 10.95 8.43 11.60
CA LEU A 167 10.73 7.16 12.29
C LEU A 167 11.21 5.96 11.47
N THR A 168 10.94 5.96 10.16
CA THR A 168 11.40 4.90 9.27
C THR A 168 12.92 4.86 9.19
N ILE A 169 13.60 6.01 9.03
CA ILE A 169 15.07 6.06 9.01
C ILE A 169 15.66 5.51 10.31
N TYR A 170 15.10 5.87 11.48
CA TYR A 170 15.57 5.35 12.75
C TYR A 170 15.37 3.83 12.86
N ALA A 171 14.22 3.31 12.44
CA ALA A 171 13.96 1.88 12.40
C ALA A 171 14.91 1.17 11.44
N ASP A 172 15.17 1.72 10.25
CA ASP A 172 16.09 1.15 9.27
C ASP A 172 17.52 1.06 9.83
N ILE A 173 18.01 2.11 10.51
CA ILE A 173 19.32 2.08 11.17
C ILE A 173 19.37 0.97 12.23
N LEU A 174 18.34 0.87 13.08
CA LEU A 174 18.27 -0.15 14.12
C LEU A 174 18.25 -1.57 13.54
N THR A 175 17.45 -1.81 12.51
CA THR A 175 17.36 -3.12 11.83
C THR A 175 18.66 -3.47 11.12
N THR A 176 19.39 -2.49 10.58
CA THR A 176 20.69 -2.70 9.95
C THR A 176 21.77 -3.08 10.97
N ILE A 177 21.79 -2.44 12.14
CA ILE A 177 22.70 -2.83 13.23
C ILE A 177 22.42 -4.27 13.68
N LEU A 178 21.14 -4.62 13.84
CA LEU A 178 20.73 -5.98 14.20
C LEU A 178 21.15 -7.02 13.15
N SER A 179 20.96 -6.71 11.87
CA SER A 179 21.32 -7.64 10.78
C SER A 179 22.84 -7.85 10.69
N VAL A 180 23.63 -6.79 10.85
CA VAL A 180 25.10 -6.88 10.91
C VAL A 180 25.56 -7.73 12.11
N ALA A 181 24.98 -7.51 13.30
CA ALA A 181 25.32 -8.30 14.48
C ALA A 181 25.02 -9.81 14.30
N LEU A 182 23.85 -10.13 13.73
CA LEU A 182 23.47 -11.53 13.45
C LEU A 182 24.36 -12.16 12.37
N PHE A 183 24.82 -11.38 11.39
CA PHE A 183 25.77 -11.85 10.39
C PHE A 183 27.13 -12.21 11.02
N PHE A 184 27.68 -11.36 11.89
CA PHE A 184 28.92 -11.68 12.62
C PHE A 184 28.77 -12.93 13.51
N LEU A 185 27.62 -13.07 14.18
CA LEU A 185 27.31 -14.25 14.98
C LEU A 185 27.27 -15.52 14.12
N MET A 186 26.66 -15.47 12.93
CA MET A 186 26.64 -16.58 11.98
C MET A 186 28.05 -16.99 11.54
N VAL A 187 28.90 -16.03 11.17
CA VAL A 187 30.30 -16.30 10.77
C VAL A 187 31.06 -16.97 11.92
N PHE A 188 30.88 -16.50 13.15
CA PHE A 188 31.48 -17.10 14.33
C PHE A 188 31.03 -18.55 14.58
N ILE A 189 29.74 -18.86 14.40
CA ILE A 189 29.21 -20.22 14.52
C ILE A 189 29.82 -21.16 13.46
N ILE A 190 29.97 -20.68 12.22
CA ILE A 190 30.54 -21.49 11.13
C ILE A 190 32.03 -21.74 11.38
N LEU A 191 32.79 -20.72 11.76
CA LEU A 191 34.22 -20.83 12.07
C LEU A 191 34.49 -21.74 13.27
N SER A 192 33.67 -21.65 14.33
CA SER A 192 33.80 -22.53 15.51
C SER A 192 33.48 -23.99 15.19
N LYS A 193 32.49 -24.27 14.33
CA LYS A 193 32.24 -25.63 13.83
C LYS A 193 33.38 -26.17 12.95
N SER A 194 33.98 -25.32 12.11
CA SER A 194 35.10 -25.68 11.24
C SER A 194 36.40 -25.95 12.02
N CYS A 195 36.69 -25.18 13.08
CA CYS A 195 37.84 -25.43 13.95
C CYS A 195 37.68 -26.69 14.82
N GLY A 196 36.45 -27.12 15.13
CA GLY A 196 36.20 -28.32 15.93
C GLY A 196 36.52 -29.64 15.22
N SER A 197 36.53 -29.69 13.88
CA SER A 197 36.77 -30.94 13.14
C SER A 197 38.24 -31.21 12.82
N ASN A 198 39.13 -30.20 12.90
CA ASN A 198 40.51 -30.32 12.44
C ASN A 198 41.59 -30.14 13.53
N CYS A 199 41.23 -30.09 14.82
CA CYS A 199 42.21 -30.01 15.92
C CYS A 199 42.77 -31.36 16.40
N TRP A 200 42.50 -32.48 15.72
CA TRP A 200 43.04 -33.80 16.11
C TRP A 200 43.56 -34.63 14.95
N VAL A 201 44.27 -34.07 13.97
CA VAL A 201 45.20 -34.88 13.15
C VAL A 201 46.38 -34.01 12.69
N TYR A 202 47.37 -33.84 13.57
CA TYR A 202 48.75 -33.77 13.09
C TYR A 202 49.24 -35.22 12.99
N PRO A 203 49.58 -35.75 11.80
CA PRO A 203 50.51 -36.86 11.76
C PRO A 203 51.90 -36.25 11.87
N SER A 204 52.51 -36.45 13.03
CA SER A 204 53.96 -36.55 13.12
C SER A 204 54.44 -37.64 12.16
N ILE A 205 55.21 -37.25 11.15
CA ILE A 205 56.40 -37.89 10.58
C ILE A 205 56.97 -36.92 9.53
#